data_AF-A0A847XDS0-F1
#
_entry.id   AF-A0A847XDS0-F1
#
_cell.length_a   1.000
_cell.length_b   1.000
_cell.length_c   1.000
_cell.angle_alpha   90.00
_cell.angle_beta   90.00
_cell.angle_gamma   90.00
#
_symmetry.space_group_name_H-M   'P 1'
#
loop_
_entity.id
_entity.type
_entity.pdbx_description
1 polymer ?
#
loop_
_entity_poly.entity_id
_entity_poly.type
_entity_poly.pdbx_seq_one_letter_code
_entity_poly.pdbx_strand_id
1 'polypeptide(L)'
;MKKILSIILILAGLVLLLTPFLTEQIIKHYNKSIPINEITAENMKSNNETEVDFDFSSVRDVEIISIIKGAMNFNKELVVGVLLIPDLNVNLPIFKGLSDANLISGAAAMKVDQVMGKGNYTLAGHNMKNKDLLFGSLMDIDIGSTVIISDGYTIYEYPIEN
;
A
#
# COMPACT_ATOMS: atom_id res chain seq x y z
N MET A 1 -44.11 -3.55 13.51
CA MET A 1 -43.19 -2.43 13.20
C MET A 1 -42.00 -2.35 14.16
N LYS A 2 -42.20 -2.18 15.48
CA LYS A 2 -41.09 -2.08 16.45
C LYS A 2 -40.12 -3.29 16.44
N LYS A 3 -40.64 -4.52 16.40
CA LYS A 3 -39.81 -5.74 16.32
C LYS A 3 -38.97 -5.85 15.05
N ILE A 4 -39.51 -5.42 13.91
CA ILE A 4 -38.81 -5.43 12.62
C ILE A 4 -37.68 -4.41 12.64
N LEU A 5 -37.94 -3.20 13.15
CA LEU A 5 -36.91 -2.17 13.32
C LEU A 5 -35.78 -2.63 14.25
N SER A 6 -36.12 -3.28 15.37
CA SER A 6 -35.11 -3.85 16.28
C SER A 6 -34.24 -4.91 15.60
N ILE A 7 -34.83 -5.81 14.80
CA ILE A 7 -34.08 -6.82 14.06
C ILE A 7 -33.14 -6.16 13.04
N ILE A 8 -33.62 -5.14 12.31
CA ILE A 8 -32.79 -4.41 11.34
C ILE A 8 -31.60 -3.72 12.03
N LEU A 9 -31.83 -3.08 13.19
CA LEU A 9 -30.76 -2.43 13.95
C LEU A 9 -29.74 -3.43 14.49
N ILE A 10 -30.18 -4.61 14.95
CA ILE A 10 -29.28 -5.69 15.39
C ILE A 10 -28.44 -6.21 14.21
N LEU A 11 -29.07 -6.44 13.05
CA LEU A 11 -28.35 -6.86 11.84
C LEU A 11 -27.36 -5.79 11.38
N ALA A 12 -27.75 -4.52 11.38
CA ALA A 12 -26.86 -3.41 11.03
C ALA A 12 -25.68 -3.30 12.00
N GLY A 13 -25.92 -3.43 13.30
CA GLY A 13 -24.87 -3.46 14.32
C GLY A 13 -23.91 -4.63 14.15
N LEU A 14 -24.42 -5.82 13.82
CA LEU A 14 -23.59 -6.99 13.55
C LEU A 14 -22.70 -6.78 12.31
N VAL A 15 -23.25 -6.18 11.25
CA VAL A 15 -22.47 -5.81 10.06
C VAL A 15 -21.38 -4.82 10.42
N LEU A 16 -21.68 -3.78 11.21
CA LEU A 16 -20.69 -2.80 11.67
C LEU A 16 -19.55 -3.46 12.46
N LEU A 17 -19.84 -4.42 13.34
CA LEU A 17 -18.81 -5.18 14.08
C LEU A 17 -17.90 -6.01 13.18
N LEU A 18 -18.41 -6.49 12.04
CA LEU A 18 -17.66 -7.28 11.07
C LEU A 18 -16.86 -6.43 10.08
N THR A 19 -17.11 -5.11 10.00
CA THR A 19 -16.44 -4.22 9.03
C THR A 19 -14.91 -4.35 9.01
N PRO A 20 -14.15 -4.29 10.13
CA PRO A 20 -12.69 -4.37 10.06
C PRO A 20 -12.21 -5.70 9.46
N PHE A 21 -12.85 -6.82 9.83
CA PHE A 21 -12.51 -8.13 9.30
C PHE A 21 -12.78 -8.22 7.79
N LEU A 22 -13.94 -7.73 7.33
CA LEU A 22 -14.27 -7.73 5.90
C LEU A 22 -13.29 -6.87 5.09
N THR A 23 -12.92 -5.71 5.62
CA THR A 23 -11.97 -4.81 4.97
C THR A 23 -10.59 -5.44 4.83
N GLU A 24 -10.05 -6.07 5.88
CA GLU A 24 -8.77 -6.78 5.82
C GLU A 24 -8.79 -7.89 4.76
N GLN A 25 -9.87 -8.67 4.69
CA GLN A 25 -10.00 -9.74 3.70
C GLN A 25 -10.04 -9.21 2.26
N ILE A 26 -10.69 -8.07 2.04
CA ILE A 26 -10.70 -7.38 0.74
C ILE A 26 -9.28 -6.93 0.38
N ILE A 27 -8.61 -6.17 1.27
CA ILE A 27 -7.25 -5.67 1.05
C ILE A 27 -6.30 -6.83 0.73
N LYS A 28 -6.36 -7.91 1.52
CA LYS A 28 -5.53 -9.10 1.35
C LYS A 28 -5.74 -9.76 -0.02
N HIS A 29 -6.99 -9.89 -0.46
CA HIS A 29 -7.33 -10.47 -1.75
C HIS A 29 -6.74 -9.64 -2.89
N TYR A 30 -6.99 -8.33 -2.89
CA TYR A 30 -6.53 -7.45 -3.97
C TYR A 30 -5.01 -7.28 -4.00
N ASN A 31 -4.35 -7.07 -2.84
CA ASN A 31 -2.89 -6.97 -2.79
C ASN A 31 -2.19 -8.22 -3.31
N LYS A 32 -2.68 -9.42 -2.93
CA LYS A 32 -2.12 -10.68 -3.41
C LYS A 32 -2.35 -10.91 -4.91
N SER A 33 -3.42 -10.32 -5.45
CA SER A 33 -3.76 -10.41 -6.87
C SER A 33 -3.03 -9.39 -7.74
N ILE A 34 -2.23 -8.47 -7.17
CA ILE A 34 -1.44 -7.52 -7.95
C ILE A 34 -0.38 -8.32 -8.73
N PRO A 35 -0.38 -8.27 -10.07
CA PRO A 35 0.55 -9.03 -10.89
C PRO A 35 1.87 -8.26 -11.00
N ILE A 36 2.59 -8.07 -9.88
CA ILE A 36 3.86 -7.33 -9.84
C ILE A 36 4.85 -7.90 -10.87
N ASN A 37 4.85 -9.22 -11.05
CA ASN A 37 5.71 -9.93 -11.98
C ASN A 37 5.36 -9.70 -13.47
N GLU A 38 4.19 -9.15 -13.78
CA GLU A 38 3.78 -8.83 -15.15
C GLU A 38 4.15 -7.38 -15.55
N ILE A 39 4.54 -6.55 -14.58
CA ILE A 39 4.95 -5.16 -14.84
C ILE A 39 6.44 -5.16 -15.18
N THR A 40 6.77 -4.82 -16.43
CA THR A 40 8.17 -4.84 -16.86
C THR A 40 8.94 -3.62 -16.37
N ALA A 41 10.27 -3.72 -16.38
CA ALA A 41 11.16 -2.60 -16.05
C ALA A 41 10.91 -1.38 -16.98
N GLU A 42 10.59 -1.61 -18.26
CA GLU A 42 10.22 -0.56 -19.20
C GLU A 42 8.92 0.14 -18.78
N ASN A 43 7.91 -0.62 -18.31
CA ASN A 43 6.69 -0.03 -17.79
C ASN A 43 6.97 0.82 -16.54
N MET A 44 7.75 0.30 -15.59
CA MET A 44 8.11 1.04 -14.37
C MET A 44 8.84 2.36 -14.70
N LYS A 45 9.75 2.32 -15.67
CA LYS A 45 10.44 3.51 -16.15
C LYS A 45 9.49 4.52 -16.79
N SER A 46 8.61 4.07 -17.68
CA SER A 46 7.60 4.93 -18.33
C SER A 46 6.63 5.53 -17.31
N ASN A 47 6.18 4.75 -16.35
CA ASN A 47 5.29 5.18 -15.28
C ASN A 47 5.95 6.25 -14.41
N ASN A 48 7.28 6.20 -14.24
CA ASN A 48 8.02 7.19 -13.49
C ASN A 48 8.12 8.54 -14.21
N GLU A 49 7.75 8.63 -15.49
CA GLU A 49 7.65 9.89 -16.24
C GLU A 49 6.26 10.54 -16.12
N THR A 50 5.24 9.80 -15.67
CA THR A 50 3.86 10.29 -15.51
C THR A 50 3.77 11.42 -14.48
N GLU A 51 3.16 12.56 -14.84
CA GLU A 51 2.88 13.63 -13.89
C GLU A 51 1.79 13.19 -12.90
N VAL A 52 2.09 13.27 -11.60
CA VAL A 52 1.15 12.97 -10.52
C VAL A 52 1.23 14.05 -9.46
N ASP A 53 0.12 14.26 -8.76
CA ASP A 53 0.07 15.16 -7.61
C ASP A 53 0.71 14.49 -6.38
N PHE A 54 1.47 15.27 -5.62
CA PHE A 54 2.11 14.88 -4.36
C PHE A 54 1.51 15.64 -3.17
N ASP A 55 0.31 16.19 -3.31
CA ASP A 55 -0.38 16.91 -2.24
C ASP A 55 -0.66 16.01 -1.02
N PHE A 56 0.20 16.12 -0.02
CA PHE A 56 0.07 15.47 1.28
C PHE A 56 -1.21 15.86 2.02
N SER A 57 -1.77 17.05 1.75
CA SER A 57 -2.99 17.53 2.43
C SER A 57 -4.26 16.83 1.93
N SER A 58 -4.16 16.14 0.79
CA SER A 58 -5.26 15.36 0.20
C SER A 58 -5.46 13.99 0.86
N VAL A 59 -4.46 13.52 1.62
CA VAL A 59 -4.55 12.27 2.41
C VAL A 59 -5.45 12.52 3.62
N ARG A 60 -6.70 12.06 3.54
CA ARG A 60 -7.73 12.29 4.56
C ARG A 60 -7.82 11.12 5.54
N ASP A 61 -8.49 11.34 6.68
CA ASP A 61 -8.92 10.23 7.54
C ASP A 61 -9.71 9.22 6.70
N VAL A 62 -9.18 8.00 6.67
CA VAL A 62 -9.53 7.04 5.64
C VAL A 62 -10.88 6.39 5.95
N GLU A 63 -11.88 6.62 5.10
CA GLU A 63 -13.15 5.89 5.15
C GLU A 63 -12.99 4.47 4.59
N ILE A 64 -13.64 3.49 5.22
CA ILE A 64 -13.63 2.08 4.79
C ILE A 64 -14.03 1.91 3.31
N ILE A 65 -14.93 2.75 2.80
CA ILE A 65 -15.35 2.71 1.39
C ILE A 65 -14.19 3.14 0.47
N SER A 66 -13.40 4.12 0.86
CA SER A 66 -12.22 4.58 0.11
C SER A 66 -11.13 3.54 0.10
N ILE A 67 -10.92 2.83 1.21
CA ILE A 67 -10.01 1.68 1.32
C ILE A 67 -10.37 0.60 0.29
N ILE A 68 -11.64 0.19 0.28
CA ILE A 68 -12.14 -0.85 -0.62
C ILE A 68 -11.98 -0.41 -2.07
N LYS A 69 -12.39 0.83 -2.40
CA LYS A 69 -12.23 1.38 -3.75
C LYS A 69 -10.77 1.45 -4.17
N GLY A 70 -9.86 1.85 -3.28
CA GLY A 70 -8.43 1.90 -3.55
C GLY A 70 -7.87 0.52 -3.88
N ALA A 71 -8.17 -0.48 -3.04
CA ALA A 71 -7.77 -1.86 -3.27
C ALA A 71 -8.31 -2.43 -4.58
N MET A 72 -9.55 -2.07 -4.95
CA MET A 72 -10.18 -2.51 -6.22
C MET A 72 -9.61 -1.81 -7.45
N ASN A 73 -9.22 -0.54 -7.33
CA ASN A 73 -8.80 0.32 -8.43
C ASN A 73 -7.27 0.43 -8.49
N PHE A 74 -6.60 -0.72 -8.45
CA PHE A 74 -5.17 -0.80 -8.68
C PHE A 74 -4.80 -0.15 -10.03
N ASN A 75 -3.92 0.85 -10.00
CA ASN A 75 -3.42 1.48 -11.21
C ASN A 75 -1.97 1.05 -11.49
N LYS A 76 -1.82 0.10 -12.41
CA LYS A 76 -0.51 -0.38 -12.86
C LYS A 76 0.37 0.70 -13.50
N GLU A 77 -0.23 1.77 -14.03
CA GLU A 77 0.48 2.88 -14.69
C GLU A 77 1.15 3.82 -13.69
N LEU A 78 0.92 3.60 -12.39
CA LEU A 78 1.60 4.31 -11.32
C LEU A 78 2.69 3.47 -10.65
N VAL A 79 2.84 2.19 -10.99
CA VAL A 79 3.88 1.34 -10.38
C VAL A 79 5.24 1.68 -10.98
N VAL A 80 6.16 2.15 -10.15
CA VAL A 80 7.51 2.57 -10.52
C VAL A 80 8.60 1.65 -9.96
N GLY A 81 8.20 0.63 -9.20
CA GLY A 81 9.13 -0.34 -8.64
C GLY A 81 8.49 -1.33 -7.69
N VAL A 82 9.35 -2.04 -6.96
CA VAL A 82 8.98 -3.05 -5.96
C VAL A 82 9.77 -2.81 -4.68
N LEU A 83 9.12 -3.00 -3.53
CA LEU A 83 9.69 -2.99 -2.19
C LEU A 83 9.63 -4.39 -1.60
N LEU A 84 10.76 -4.87 -1.07
CA LEU A 84 10.91 -6.15 -0.40
C LEU A 84 11.58 -5.93 0.96
N ILE A 85 11.00 -6.50 2.02
CA ILE A 85 11.63 -6.60 3.35
C ILE A 85 11.50 -8.06 3.77
N PRO A 86 12.50 -8.91 3.47
CA PRO A 86 12.39 -10.37 3.64
C PRO A 86 12.07 -10.78 5.09
N ASP A 87 12.72 -10.17 6.06
CA ASP A 87 12.55 -10.48 7.50
C ASP A 87 11.12 -10.25 8.00
N LEU A 88 10.40 -9.33 7.35
CA LEU A 88 9.02 -8.99 7.66
C LEU A 88 8.00 -9.59 6.70
N ASN A 89 8.45 -10.40 5.73
CA ASN A 89 7.63 -10.94 4.63
C ASN A 89 6.85 -9.84 3.88
N VAL A 90 7.44 -8.66 3.72
CA VAL A 90 6.86 -7.55 2.95
C VAL A 90 7.30 -7.68 1.49
N ASN A 91 6.32 -7.66 0.58
CA ASN A 91 6.52 -7.59 -0.86
C ASN A 91 5.40 -6.73 -1.46
N LEU A 92 5.73 -5.47 -1.80
CA LEU A 92 4.74 -4.48 -2.21
C LEU A 92 5.19 -3.76 -3.49
N PRO A 93 4.26 -3.38 -4.39
CA PRO A 93 4.58 -2.44 -5.43
C PRO A 93 4.88 -1.06 -4.83
N ILE A 94 5.75 -0.30 -5.50
CA ILE A 94 6.00 1.12 -5.22
C ILE A 94 5.25 1.94 -6.26
N PHE A 95 4.33 2.79 -5.81
CA PHE A 95 3.56 3.71 -6.65
C PHE A 95 4.16 5.11 -6.68
N LYS A 96 3.97 5.81 -7.79
CA LYS A 96 4.22 7.26 -7.89
C LYS A 96 3.07 8.05 -7.25
N GLY A 97 3.38 8.95 -6.32
CA GLY A 97 2.42 9.86 -5.69
C GLY A 97 1.62 9.26 -4.53
N LEU A 98 1.03 10.13 -3.70
CA LEU A 98 0.46 9.81 -2.38
C LEU A 98 -1.08 9.79 -2.35
N SER A 99 -1.71 9.05 -3.26
CA SER A 99 -3.17 8.88 -3.18
C SER A 99 -3.56 7.82 -2.13
N ASP A 100 -4.76 7.95 -1.53
CA ASP A 100 -5.34 6.93 -0.65
C ASP A 100 -5.35 5.55 -1.32
N ALA A 101 -5.58 5.51 -2.64
CA ALA A 101 -5.57 4.28 -3.43
C ALA A 101 -4.17 3.64 -3.51
N ASN A 102 -3.12 4.44 -3.67
CA ASN A 102 -1.74 3.96 -3.68
C ASN A 102 -1.33 3.45 -2.30
N LEU A 103 -1.63 4.21 -1.24
CA LEU A 103 -1.24 3.88 0.14
C LEU A 103 -1.88 2.60 0.68
N ILE A 104 -3.06 2.22 0.18
CA ILE A 104 -3.74 0.97 0.55
C ILE A 104 -3.41 -0.22 -0.37
N SER A 105 -2.79 0.06 -1.52
CA SER A 105 -2.40 -0.96 -2.51
C SER A 105 -0.92 -1.32 -2.46
N GLY A 106 -0.12 -0.61 -1.68
CA GLY A 106 1.32 -0.82 -1.57
C GLY A 106 2.06 0.33 -0.90
N ALA A 107 3.31 0.54 -1.30
CA ALA A 107 4.11 1.69 -0.87
C ALA A 107 4.01 2.82 -1.90
N ALA A 108 4.09 4.07 -1.46
CA ALA A 108 3.95 5.25 -2.30
C ALA A 108 5.16 6.18 -2.14
N ALA A 109 5.72 6.59 -3.28
CA ALA A 109 6.77 7.60 -3.36
C ALA A 109 6.27 8.95 -2.85
N MET A 110 7.00 9.55 -1.91
CA MET A 110 6.55 10.79 -1.24
C MET A 110 6.99 12.07 -1.95
N LYS A 111 7.97 12.01 -2.85
CA LYS A 111 8.52 13.20 -3.53
C LYS A 111 8.55 13.00 -5.04
N VAL A 112 8.41 14.10 -5.78
CA VAL A 112 8.42 14.10 -7.25
C VAL A 112 9.78 13.71 -7.83
N ASP A 113 10.87 14.25 -7.30
CA ASP A 113 12.22 14.10 -7.88
C ASP A 113 13.09 13.04 -7.17
N GLN A 114 12.48 12.07 -6.48
CA GLN A 114 13.23 11.02 -5.80
C GLN A 114 13.72 9.95 -6.80
N VAL A 115 14.98 9.54 -6.66
CA VAL A 115 15.63 8.57 -7.54
C VAL A 115 16.16 7.42 -6.69
N MET A 116 15.80 6.18 -7.03
CA MET A 116 16.31 5.00 -6.33
C MET A 116 17.85 4.98 -6.37
N GLY A 117 18.48 4.69 -5.23
CA GLY A 117 19.94 4.68 -5.11
C GLY A 117 20.58 6.07 -4.98
N LYS A 118 19.80 7.16 -4.94
CA LYS A 118 20.33 8.53 -4.81
C LYS A 118 19.58 9.33 -3.74
N GLY A 119 20.35 9.89 -2.80
CA GLY A 119 19.81 10.73 -1.74
C GLY A 119 18.81 9.96 -0.86
N ASN A 120 17.81 10.68 -0.33
CA ASN A 120 16.79 10.10 0.52
C ASN A 120 15.53 9.74 -0.29
N TYR A 121 15.39 8.46 -0.63
CA TYR A 121 14.23 7.90 -1.32
C TYR A 121 13.14 7.51 -0.32
N THR A 122 12.10 8.34 -0.22
CA THR A 122 11.08 8.22 0.83
C THR A 122 9.83 7.49 0.36
N LEU A 123 9.37 6.53 1.16
CA LEU A 123 8.17 5.73 0.92
C LEU A 123 7.19 5.86 2.09
N ALA A 124 5.90 5.91 1.77
CA ALA A 124 4.80 5.84 2.74
C ALA A 124 3.87 4.66 2.40
N GLY A 125 3.22 4.09 3.41
CA GLY A 125 2.27 3.00 3.25
C GLY A 125 1.42 2.86 4.50
N HIS A 126 0.24 2.25 4.38
CA HIS A 126 -0.66 2.16 5.53
C HIS A 126 -0.14 1.17 6.57
N ASN A 127 -0.02 1.63 7.82
CA ASN A 127 0.20 0.75 8.97
C ASN A 127 -1.11 0.05 9.33
N MET A 128 -1.17 -1.26 9.15
CA MET A 128 -2.35 -2.08 9.41
C MET A 128 -2.23 -2.81 10.74
N LYS A 129 -3.35 -2.98 11.45
CA LYS A 129 -3.36 -3.77 12.70
C LYS A 129 -2.97 -5.22 12.45
N ASN A 130 -3.31 -5.74 11.27
CA ASN A 130 -2.90 -7.05 10.82
C ASN A 130 -1.48 -6.97 10.25
N LYS A 131 -0.54 -7.65 10.93
CA LYS A 131 0.89 -7.61 10.59
C LYS A 131 1.22 -8.19 9.22
N ASP A 132 0.37 -9.04 8.68
CA ASP A 132 0.56 -9.66 7.36
C ASP A 132 0.17 -8.73 6.20
N LEU A 133 -0.32 -7.52 6.46
CA LEU A 133 -0.83 -6.59 5.44
C LEU A 133 -0.04 -5.29 5.40
N LEU A 134 0.36 -4.89 4.18
CA LEU A 134 1.03 -3.60 3.90
C LEU A 134 2.22 -3.37 4.86
N PHE A 135 2.22 -2.25 5.60
CA PHE A 135 3.24 -1.93 6.61
C PHE A 135 2.87 -2.36 8.03
N GLY A 136 1.91 -3.28 8.19
CA GLY A 136 1.47 -3.73 9.52
C GLY A 136 2.57 -4.36 10.39
N SER A 137 3.59 -4.96 9.79
CA SER A 137 4.76 -5.51 10.46
C SER A 137 5.95 -4.55 10.55
N LEU A 138 5.86 -3.33 10.00
CA LEU A 138 7.02 -2.44 9.85
C LEU A 138 7.66 -2.06 11.19
N MET A 139 6.86 -1.97 12.27
CA MET A 139 7.37 -1.64 13.61
C MET A 139 8.14 -2.80 14.27
N ASP A 140 8.11 -4.00 13.69
CA ASP A 140 8.88 -5.16 14.15
C ASP A 140 10.24 -5.27 13.43
N ILE A 141 10.63 -4.28 12.61
CA ILE A 141 11.91 -4.30 11.88
C ILE A 141 13.10 -4.16 12.84
N ASP A 142 14.13 -4.98 12.63
CA ASP A 142 15.35 -4.95 13.43
C ASP A 142 16.46 -4.14 12.75
N ILE A 143 17.37 -3.58 13.54
CA ILE A 143 18.61 -2.98 13.03
C ILE A 143 19.41 -4.05 12.31
N GLY A 144 19.88 -3.74 11.10
CA GLY A 144 20.57 -4.67 10.22
C GLY A 144 19.66 -5.46 9.27
N SER A 145 18.33 -5.40 9.43
CA SER A 145 17.41 -5.95 8.41
C SER A 145 17.61 -5.24 7.08
N THR A 146 17.55 -5.99 5.98
CA THR A 146 17.72 -5.43 4.63
C THR A 146 16.37 -5.02 4.05
N VAL A 147 16.26 -3.75 3.67
CA VAL A 147 15.20 -3.20 2.82
C VAL A 147 15.69 -3.18 1.39
N ILE A 148 14.96 -3.80 0.48
CA ILE A 148 15.32 -3.89 -0.93
C ILE A 148 14.28 -3.14 -1.75
N ILE A 149 14.72 -2.28 -2.65
CA ILE A 149 13.86 -1.70 -3.68
C ILE A 149 14.43 -1.98 -5.07
N SER A 150 13.56 -2.05 -6.07
CA SER A 150 13.97 -2.24 -7.45
C SER A 150 13.10 -1.45 -8.41
N ASP A 151 13.73 -0.88 -9.44
CA ASP A 151 13.07 -0.24 -10.59
C ASP A 151 12.87 -1.21 -11.77
N GLY A 152 13.09 -2.51 -11.53
CA GLY A 152 13.06 -3.58 -12.52
C GLY A 152 14.39 -3.79 -13.26
N TYR A 153 15.29 -2.79 -13.31
CA TYR A 153 16.62 -2.93 -13.91
C TYR A 153 17.70 -3.15 -12.86
N THR A 154 17.59 -2.44 -11.75
CA THR A 154 18.60 -2.43 -10.69
C THR A 154 17.94 -2.83 -9.38
N ILE A 155 18.69 -3.59 -8.57
CA ILE A 155 18.32 -3.92 -7.19
C ILE A 155 19.16 -3.03 -6.28
N TYR A 156 18.49 -2.33 -5.36
CA TYR A 156 19.10 -1.46 -4.37
C TYR A 156 18.81 -2.02 -2.99
N GLU A 157 19.86 -2.33 -2.23
CA GLU A 157 19.76 -2.92 -0.89
C GLU A 157 20.18 -1.89 0.16
N TYR A 158 19.38 -1.72 1.20
CA TYR A 158 19.58 -0.77 2.28
C TYR A 158 19.49 -1.52 3.63
N PRO A 159 20.58 -1.61 4.41
CA PRO A 159 20.49 -2.08 5.78
C PRO A 159 19.78 -1.04 6.64
N ILE A 160 18.92 -1.47 7.57
CA ILE A 160 18.38 -0.58 8.60
C ILE A 160 19.50 -0.19 9.56
N GLU A 161 19.70 1.12 9.73
CA GLU A 161 20.69 1.72 10.61
C GLU A 161 20.02 2.38 11.83
N ASN A 162 20.83 2.77 12.83
CA ASN A 162 20.40 3.45 14.07
C ASN A 162 20.27 4.97 13.90
#